data_AF-A0ABD3X4R3-F1
#
_entry.id   AF-A0ABD3X4R3-F1
#
_cell.length_a   1.000
_cell.length_b   1.000
_cell.length_c   1.000
_cell.angle_alpha   90.00
_cell.angle_beta   90.00
_cell.angle_gamma   90.00
#
_symmetry.space_group_name_H-M   'P 1'
#
loop_
_entity.id
_entity.type
_entity.pdbx_description
1 polymer ?
#
loop_
_entity_poly.entity_id
_entity_poly.type
_entity_poly.pdbx_seq_one_letter_code
_entity_poly.pdbx_strand_id
1 'polypeptide(L)'
;MLMPIMKTLEAQKIILASSSPRRKEILEKIGLKFDIIKSNFEENLNKAEFSSPQEYVKETAKQKTLEVARRIYSKPVPPPDLIIGADTVVTLDGDIIEKPSSVEHACQMLARYSNRTHLVITGVVLVTPNKNGNIRFLLLAFLHTALTQMRQFYPAEYGDRDRQ
;
A
#
# COMPACT_ATOMS: atom_id res chain seq x y z
N MET A 1 16.06 -17.66 6.89
CA MET A 1 16.73 -16.68 7.77
C MET A 1 15.77 -15.63 8.39
N LEU A 2 14.47 -15.93 8.57
CA LEU A 2 13.54 -15.01 9.29
C LEU A 2 13.14 -15.51 10.69
N MET A 3 13.49 -16.75 11.06
CA MET A 3 13.02 -17.40 12.29
C MET A 3 13.26 -16.59 13.59
N PRO A 4 14.43 -15.97 13.81
CA PRO A 4 14.65 -15.18 15.04
C PRO A 4 13.71 -13.97 15.11
N ILE A 5 13.46 -13.30 13.98
CA ILE A 5 12.59 -12.12 13.89
C ILE A 5 11.13 -12.53 14.05
N MET A 6 10.72 -13.64 13.42
CA MET A 6 9.36 -14.17 13.52
C MET A 6 8.99 -14.50 14.96
N LYS A 7 9.90 -15.11 15.73
CA LYS A 7 9.69 -15.40 17.14
C LYS A 7 9.46 -14.15 17.98
N THR A 8 10.17 -13.05 17.67
CA THR A 8 9.93 -11.76 18.32
C THR A 8 8.58 -11.17 17.93
N LEU A 9 8.20 -11.25 16.65
CA LEU A 9 6.93 -10.70 16.14
C LEU A 9 5.70 -11.49 16.60
N GLU A 10 5.82 -12.80 16.87
CA GLU A 10 4.73 -13.63 17.39
C GLU A 10 4.25 -13.19 18.78
N ALA A 11 5.13 -12.58 19.58
CA ALA A 11 4.80 -12.06 20.91
C ALA A 11 4.22 -10.63 20.88
N GLN A 12 4.04 -10.04 19.69
CA GLN A 12 3.63 -8.65 19.51
C GLN A 12 2.18 -8.58 19.02
N LYS A 13 1.43 -7.59 19.52
CA LYS A 13 0.12 -7.22 18.99
C LYS A 13 0.32 -6.34 17.74
N ILE A 14 0.19 -6.95 16.56
CA ILE A 14 0.42 -6.31 15.27
C ILE A 14 -0.91 -5.92 14.62
N ILE A 15 -0.96 -4.72 14.05
CA ILE A 15 -2.11 -4.23 13.29
C ILE A 15 -1.71 -3.88 11.87
N LEU A 16 -2.43 -4.42 10.90
CA LEU A 16 -2.36 -4.01 9.50
C LEU A 16 -3.35 -2.86 9.26
N ALA A 17 -2.82 -1.65 9.10
CA ALA A 17 -3.53 -0.43 8.73
C ALA A 17 -3.83 -0.36 7.23
N SER A 18 -4.43 -1.42 6.65
CA SER A 18 -4.71 -1.49 5.21
C SER A 18 -6.01 -2.21 4.89
N SER A 19 -6.71 -1.76 3.85
CA SER A 19 -7.89 -2.44 3.28
C SER A 19 -7.53 -3.41 2.15
N SER A 20 -6.27 -3.48 1.73
CA SER A 20 -5.84 -4.25 0.56
C SER A 20 -5.80 -5.77 0.83
N PRO A 21 -6.58 -6.59 0.10
CA PRO A 21 -6.52 -8.05 0.23
C PRO A 21 -5.14 -8.62 -0.08
N ARG A 22 -4.45 -8.07 -1.09
CA ARG A 22 -3.10 -8.51 -1.48
C ARG A 22 -2.07 -8.33 -0.35
N ARG A 23 -2.14 -7.24 0.41
CA ARG A 23 -1.22 -7.01 1.53
C ARG A 23 -1.46 -7.97 2.69
N LYS A 24 -2.74 -8.24 2.98
CA LYS A 24 -3.15 -9.28 3.91
C LYS A 24 -2.54 -10.64 3.49
N GLU A 25 -2.76 -11.06 2.25
CA GLU A 25 -2.24 -12.33 1.74
C GLU A 25 -0.71 -12.43 1.82
N ILE A 26 0.01 -11.34 1.51
CA ILE A 26 1.48 -11.32 1.59
C ILE A 26 1.95 -11.54 3.03
N LEU A 27 1.37 -10.84 4.00
CA LEU A 27 1.76 -10.97 5.41
C LEU A 27 1.36 -12.33 6.01
N GLU A 28 0.19 -12.86 5.61
CA GLU A 28 -0.26 -14.21 5.99
C GLU A 28 0.68 -15.28 5.44
N LYS A 29 1.13 -15.16 4.18
CA LYS A 29 2.10 -16.10 3.57
C LYS A 29 3.45 -16.12 4.28
N ILE A 30 3.82 -15.02 4.94
CA ILE A 30 5.04 -14.92 5.75
C ILE A 30 4.83 -15.52 7.15
N GLY A 31 3.58 -15.87 7.51
CA GLY A 31 3.21 -16.43 8.81
C GLY A 31 2.99 -15.39 9.90
N LEU A 32 2.82 -14.11 9.54
CA LEU A 32 2.59 -13.04 10.51
C LEU A 32 1.16 -13.08 11.02
N LYS A 33 0.98 -13.02 12.35
CA LYS A 33 -0.34 -12.85 12.98
C LYS A 33 -0.60 -11.36 13.20
N PHE A 34 -1.74 -10.86 12.75
CA PHE A 34 -2.11 -9.45 12.87
C PHE A 34 -3.62 -9.26 12.79
N ASP A 35 -4.09 -8.18 13.39
CA ASP A 35 -5.46 -7.70 13.21
C ASP A 35 -5.52 -6.67 12.09
N ILE A 36 -6.66 -6.55 11.42
CA ILE A 36 -6.85 -5.58 10.33
C ILE A 36 -7.69 -4.42 10.83
N ILE A 37 -7.16 -3.21 10.70
CA ILE A 37 -7.91 -1.98 10.95
C ILE A 37 -7.76 -1.06 9.74
N LYS A 38 -8.84 -0.88 8.99
CA LYS A 38 -8.82 -0.01 7.81
C LYS A 38 -8.67 1.45 8.22
N SER A 39 -7.90 2.20 7.44
CA SER A 39 -7.84 3.65 7.59
C SER A 39 -9.09 4.32 7.05
N ASN A 40 -9.52 5.37 7.73
CA ASN A 40 -10.59 6.27 7.29
C ASN A 40 -10.06 7.53 6.59
N PHE A 41 -8.74 7.61 6.37
CA PHE A 41 -8.12 8.73 5.68
C PHE A 41 -8.57 8.77 4.21
N GLU A 42 -9.19 9.87 3.80
CA GLU A 42 -9.57 10.11 2.41
C GLU A 42 -8.31 10.29 1.55
N GLU A 43 -8.24 9.62 0.41
CA GLU A 43 -7.08 9.68 -0.50
C GLU A 43 -7.10 10.96 -1.36
N ASN A 44 -7.18 12.12 -0.71
CA ASN A 44 -7.41 13.42 -1.33
C ASN A 44 -6.18 14.34 -1.34
N LEU A 45 -5.00 13.81 -1.01
CA LEU A 45 -3.75 14.58 -1.09
C LEU A 45 -3.54 15.09 -2.52
N ASN A 46 -3.27 16.37 -2.66
CA ASN A 46 -3.04 17.00 -3.95
C ASN A 46 -1.67 16.59 -4.51
N LYS A 47 -1.67 15.81 -5.58
CA LYS A 47 -0.45 15.28 -6.22
C LYS A 47 0.51 16.39 -6.67
N ALA A 48 -0.01 17.56 -7.03
CA ALA A 48 0.79 18.69 -7.49
C ALA A 48 1.65 19.33 -6.37
N GLU A 49 1.36 19.02 -5.10
CA GLU A 49 2.14 19.52 -3.96
C GLU A 49 3.41 18.71 -3.69
N PHE A 50 3.62 17.60 -4.40
CA PHE A 50 4.75 16.70 -4.21
C PHE A 50 5.72 16.81 -5.39
N SER A 51 7.02 16.83 -5.09
CA SER A 51 8.06 16.94 -6.13
C SER A 51 8.24 15.63 -6.91
N SER A 52 7.76 14.51 -6.36
CA SER A 52 7.86 13.20 -6.98
C SER A 52 6.74 12.24 -6.51
N PRO A 53 6.40 11.20 -7.31
CA PRO A 53 5.48 10.14 -6.90
C PRO A 53 5.89 9.42 -5.61
N GLN A 54 7.20 9.30 -5.36
CA GLN A 54 7.76 8.67 -4.17
C GLN A 54 7.37 9.44 -2.90
N GLU A 55 7.44 10.77 -2.93
CA GLU A 55 7.02 11.63 -1.82
C GLU A 55 5.51 11.53 -1.60
N TYR A 56 4.73 11.56 -2.68
CA TYR A 56 3.28 11.40 -2.60
C TYR A 56 2.87 10.09 -1.94
N VAL A 57 3.43 8.95 -2.38
CA VAL A 57 3.13 7.62 -1.82
C VAL A 57 3.56 7.53 -0.37
N LYS A 58 4.74 8.08 -0.05
CA LYS A 58 5.30 8.08 1.30
C LYS A 58 4.40 8.85 2.26
N GLU A 59 3.92 10.03 1.85
CA GLU A 59 3.01 10.84 2.66
C GLU A 59 1.62 10.21 2.76
N THR A 60 1.09 9.66 1.66
CA THR A 60 -0.19 8.94 1.64
C THR A 60 -0.18 7.75 2.59
N ALA A 61 0.85 6.90 2.53
CA ALA A 61 1.02 5.77 3.43
C ALA A 61 1.10 6.24 4.89
N LYS A 62 1.84 7.32 5.15
CA LYS A 62 1.99 7.92 6.48
C LYS A 62 0.65 8.41 7.02
N GLN A 63 -0.10 9.21 6.27
CA GLN A 63 -1.37 9.77 6.76
C GLN A 63 -2.40 8.66 7.05
N LYS A 64 -2.53 7.65 6.17
CA LYS A 64 -3.38 6.47 6.40
C LYS A 64 -3.01 5.76 7.71
N THR A 65 -1.72 5.52 7.92
CA THR A 65 -1.24 4.80 9.09
C THR A 65 -1.37 5.61 10.37
N LEU A 66 -1.11 6.93 10.30
CA LEU A 66 -1.23 7.85 11.43
C LEU A 66 -2.67 8.03 11.90
N GLU A 67 -3.63 8.07 10.98
CA GLU A 67 -5.05 8.10 11.34
C GLU A 67 -5.42 6.87 12.17
N VAL A 68 -5.05 5.67 11.70
CA VAL A 68 -5.30 4.41 12.41
C VAL A 68 -4.60 4.42 13.78
N ALA A 69 -3.33 4.83 13.83
CA ALA A 69 -2.58 4.94 15.07
C ALA A 69 -3.28 5.86 16.07
N ARG A 70 -3.58 7.11 15.70
CA ARG A 70 -4.25 8.09 16.57
C ARG A 70 -5.58 7.57 17.10
N ARG A 71 -6.39 6.94 16.24
CA ARG A 71 -7.70 6.37 16.61
C ARG A 71 -7.60 5.17 17.55
N ILE A 72 -6.51 4.43 17.53
CA ILE A 72 -6.31 3.28 18.42
C ILE A 72 -5.71 3.72 19.75
N TYR A 73 -4.66 4.55 19.71
CA TYR A 73 -3.98 5.04 20.92
C TYR A 73 -4.86 5.97 21.76
N SER A 74 -5.93 6.54 21.21
CA SER A 74 -6.91 7.32 21.97
C SER A 74 -7.93 6.47 22.74
N LYS A 75 -7.99 5.15 22.51
CA LYS A 75 -8.94 4.26 23.19
C LYS A 75 -8.37 3.76 24.52
N PRO A 76 -9.21 3.50 25.54
CA PRO A 76 -8.79 2.96 26.83
C PRO A 76 -8.55 1.45 26.77
N VAL A 77 -7.78 0.99 25.78
CA VAL A 77 -7.42 -0.42 25.58
C VAL A 77 -5.90 -0.55 25.42
N PRO A 78 -5.31 -1.70 25.74
CA PRO A 78 -3.88 -1.92 25.54
C PRO A 78 -3.47 -1.61 24.09
N PRO A 79 -2.50 -0.70 23.89
CA PRO A 79 -2.08 -0.32 22.56
C PRO A 79 -1.42 -1.50 21.82
N PRO A 80 -1.44 -1.50 20.47
CA PRO A 80 -0.65 -2.42 19.69
C PRO A 80 0.85 -2.12 19.86
N ASP A 81 1.67 -3.15 19.69
CA ASP A 81 3.12 -2.98 19.69
C ASP A 81 3.65 -2.50 18.33
N LEU A 82 2.92 -2.85 17.25
CA LEU A 82 3.28 -2.49 15.89
C LEU A 82 2.04 -2.22 15.04
N ILE A 83 2.02 -1.08 14.34
CA ILE A 83 1.06 -0.81 13.26
C ILE A 83 1.83 -0.73 11.95
N ILE A 84 1.41 -1.51 10.97
CA ILE A 84 1.97 -1.56 9.62
C ILE A 84 0.95 -0.97 8.67
N GLY A 85 1.27 0.13 8.00
CA GLY A 85 0.47 0.63 6.89
C GLY A 85 1.30 0.70 5.63
N ALA A 86 0.62 0.76 4.49
CA ALA A 86 1.28 0.88 3.20
C ALA A 86 0.36 1.47 2.14
N ASP A 87 0.99 2.16 1.19
CA ASP A 87 0.35 2.69 -0.01
C ASP A 87 1.16 2.29 -1.25
N THR A 88 0.49 2.11 -2.39
CA THR A 88 1.15 1.69 -3.63
C THR A 88 0.55 2.43 -4.80
N VAL A 89 1.41 3.03 -5.63
CA VAL A 89 1.03 3.58 -6.93
C VAL A 89 1.87 2.96 -8.03
N VAL A 90 1.35 3.04 -9.26
CA VAL A 90 2.09 2.70 -10.47
C VAL A 90 2.38 3.98 -11.22
N THR A 91 3.59 4.13 -11.77
CA THR A 91 3.94 5.27 -12.61
C THR A 91 4.40 4.84 -13.99
N LEU A 92 4.17 5.71 -14.96
CA LEU A 92 4.69 5.61 -16.34
C LEU A 92 5.27 6.97 -16.73
N ASP A 93 6.50 6.99 -17.19
CA ASP A 93 7.23 8.23 -17.55
C ASP A 93 7.28 9.30 -16.45
N GLY A 94 7.13 8.88 -15.18
CA GLY A 94 7.10 9.78 -14.01
C GLY A 94 5.70 10.15 -13.55
N ASP A 95 4.66 9.89 -14.33
CA ASP A 95 3.27 10.21 -13.98
C ASP A 95 2.60 9.06 -13.23
N ILE A 96 1.83 9.38 -12.18
CA ILE A 96 1.01 8.41 -11.46
C ILE A 96 -0.16 7.96 -12.33
N ILE A 97 -0.30 6.64 -12.48
CA ILE A 97 -1.41 6.00 -13.19
C ILE A 97 -2.61 5.88 -12.25
N GLU A 98 -3.68 6.59 -12.58
CA GLU A 98 -4.97 6.47 -11.89
C GLU A 98 -5.75 5.23 -12.35
N LYS A 99 -6.81 4.89 -11.62
CA LYS A 99 -7.73 3.84 -12.07
C LYS A 99 -8.52 4.31 -13.30
N PRO A 100 -8.79 3.41 -14.26
CA PRO A 100 -9.67 3.75 -15.38
C PRO A 100 -11.07 4.09 -14.87
N SER A 101 -11.67 5.10 -15.48
CA SER A 101 -13.03 5.57 -15.19
C SER A 101 -14.11 4.87 -16.02
N SER A 102 -13.72 4.16 -17.09
CA SER A 102 -14.61 3.35 -17.93
C SER A 102 -13.85 2.18 -18.56
N VAL A 103 -14.58 1.25 -19.18
CA VAL A 103 -13.99 0.13 -19.93
C VAL A 103 -13.17 0.64 -21.11
N GLU A 104 -13.66 1.65 -21.82
CA GLU A 104 -12.94 2.28 -22.94
C GLU A 104 -11.64 2.93 -22.46
N HIS A 105 -11.69 3.62 -21.31
CA HIS A 105 -10.50 4.19 -20.68
C HIS A 105 -9.52 3.08 -20.26
N ALA A 106 -10.01 1.96 -19.72
CA ALA A 106 -9.18 0.80 -19.40
C ALA A 106 -8.49 0.23 -20.65
N CYS A 107 -9.20 0.05 -21.76
CA CYS A 107 -8.63 -0.40 -23.03
C CYS A 107 -7.57 0.56 -23.57
N GLN A 108 -7.83 1.88 -23.51
CA GLN A 108 -6.87 2.91 -23.91
C GLN A 108 -5.62 2.91 -23.02
N MET A 109 -5.81 2.80 -21.70
CA MET A 109 -4.72 2.66 -20.74
C MET A 109 -3.88 1.41 -21.03
N LEU A 110 -4.51 0.23 -21.16
CA LEU A 110 -3.82 -1.03 -21.46
C LEU A 110 -3.04 -0.96 -22.78
N ALA A 111 -3.62 -0.38 -23.83
CA ALA A 111 -2.95 -0.18 -25.11
C ALA A 111 -1.74 0.76 -24.99
N ARG A 112 -1.90 1.90 -24.29
CA ARG A 112 -0.82 2.88 -24.05
C ARG A 112 0.31 2.31 -23.19
N TYR A 113 -0.01 1.42 -22.28
CA TYR A 113 0.91 0.86 -21.29
C TYR A 113 1.59 -0.43 -21.79
N SER A 114 1.01 -1.12 -22.78
CA SER A 114 1.57 -2.33 -23.36
C SER A 114 3.01 -2.12 -23.85
N ASN A 115 3.90 -3.08 -23.54
CA ASN A 115 5.34 -3.05 -23.89
C ASN A 115 6.14 -1.87 -23.32
N ARG A 116 5.61 -1.15 -22.32
CA ARG A 116 6.34 -0.09 -21.62
C ARG A 116 6.76 -0.52 -20.22
N THR A 117 7.84 0.08 -19.72
CA THR A 117 8.29 -0.13 -18.34
C THR A 117 7.51 0.78 -17.42
N HIS A 118 6.97 0.20 -16.35
CA HIS A 118 6.26 0.91 -15.29
C HIS A 118 7.06 0.81 -14.00
N LEU A 119 6.91 1.80 -13.12
CA LEU A 119 7.46 1.73 -11.77
C LEU A 119 6.34 1.46 -10.77
N VAL A 120 6.54 0.51 -9.87
CA VAL A 120 5.60 0.23 -8.78
C VAL A 120 6.23 0.73 -7.49
N ILE A 121 5.68 1.83 -6.96
CA ILE A 121 6.23 2.48 -5.79
C ILE A 121 5.37 2.11 -4.60
N THR A 122 5.96 1.54 -3.55
CA THR A 122 5.24 1.21 -2.32
C THR A 122 5.87 1.91 -1.12
N GLY A 123 5.10 2.77 -0.47
CA GLY A 123 5.45 3.37 0.82
C GLY A 123 4.96 2.47 1.94
N VAL A 124 5.82 2.14 2.90
CA VAL A 124 5.50 1.33 4.08
C VAL A 124 5.80 2.15 5.33
N VAL A 125 4.87 2.14 6.27
CA VAL A 125 4.98 2.89 7.52
C VAL A 125 4.85 1.92 8.67
N LEU A 126 5.80 1.98 9.58
CA LEU A 126 5.79 1.22 10.83
C LEU A 126 5.62 2.21 11.98
N VAL A 127 4.67 1.92 12.86
CA VAL A 127 4.40 2.71 14.05
C VAL A 127 4.57 1.83 15.27
N THR A 128 5.42 2.26 16.19
CA THR A 128 5.72 1.53 17.43
C THR A 128 5.68 2.49 18.62
N PRO A 129 5.14 2.10 19.77
CA PRO A 129 5.28 2.90 20.99
C PRO A 129 6.75 2.93 21.44
N ASN A 130 7.20 4.04 22.02
CA ASN A 130 8.49 4.13 22.70
C ASN A 130 8.36 3.69 24.16
N LYS A 131 9.51 3.48 24.82
CA LYS A 131 9.59 3.08 26.24
C LYS A 131 8.93 4.06 27.22
N ASN A 132 8.70 5.30 26.81
CA ASN A 132 8.09 6.39 27.59
C ASN A 132 6.62 6.63 27.19
N GLY A 133 6.02 5.79 26.35
CA GLY A 133 4.67 5.95 25.82
C GLY A 133 4.51 6.90 24.61
N ASN A 134 5.57 7.57 24.16
CA ASN A 134 5.53 8.39 22.94
C ASN A 134 5.52 7.50 21.70
N ILE A 135 4.80 7.88 20.66
CA ILE A 135 4.74 7.10 19.42
C ILE A 135 5.96 7.40 18.54
N ARG A 136 6.69 6.36 18.10
CA ARG A 136 7.73 6.46 17.07
C ARG A 136 7.17 6.02 15.72
N PHE A 137 7.62 6.69 14.67
CA PHE A 137 7.28 6.37 13.29
C PHE A 137 8.56 6.07 12.53
N LEU A 138 8.60 4.92 11.87
CA LEU A 138 9.61 4.59 10.89
C LEU A 138 8.92 4.53 9.53
N LEU A 139 9.40 5.36 8.61
CA LEU A 139 8.84 5.48 7.28
C LEU A 139 9.84 4.94 6.28
N LEU A 140 9.47 3.84 5.63
CA LEU A 140 10.30 3.13 4.66
C LEU A 140 9.61 3.23 3.30
N ALA A 141 10.24 3.89 2.34
CA ALA A 141 9.78 3.85 0.96
C ALA A 141 10.57 2.77 0.21
N PHE A 142 9.86 1.81 -0.38
CA PHE A 142 10.45 0.80 -1.24
C PHE A 142 10.10 1.13 -2.68
N LEU A 143 11.13 1.43 -3.47
CA LEU A 143 11.01 1.48 -4.92
C LEU A 143 11.14 0.04 -5.42
N HIS A 144 10.05 -0.53 -5.92
CA HIS A 144 10.11 -1.79 -6.64
C HIS A 144 9.94 -1.51 -8.12
N THR A 145 11.05 -1.56 -8.87
CA THR A 145 10.99 -1.60 -10.32
C THR A 145 10.48 -2.98 -10.72
N ALA A 146 9.16 -3.14 -10.79
CA ALA A 146 8.60 -4.25 -11.51
C ALA A 146 8.77 -3.94 -13.00
N LEU A 147 9.68 -4.65 -13.69
CA LEU A 147 9.61 -4.82 -15.14
C LEU A 147 8.39 -5.68 -15.47
N THR A 148 7.19 -5.22 -15.12
CA THR A 148 5.95 -5.82 -15.59
C THR A 148 5.77 -5.34 -17.01
N GLN A 149 6.27 -6.13 -17.98
CA GLN A 149 5.65 -6.15 -19.30
C GLN A 149 4.20 -6.58 -19.05
N MET A 150 3.27 -5.63 -19.08
CA MET A 150 1.88 -6.00 -19.26
C MET A 150 1.83 -6.82 -20.54
N ARG A 151 1.27 -8.04 -20.44
CA ARG A 151 1.09 -8.94 -21.58
C ARG A 151 0.43 -8.13 -22.69
N GLN A 152 0.91 -8.30 -23.93
CA GLN A 152 0.40 -7.54 -25.07
C GLN A 152 -1.12 -7.54 -25.06
N PHE A 153 -1.71 -6.35 -24.98
CA PHE A 153 -3.15 -6.21 -24.91
C PHE A 153 -3.76 -6.54 -26.28
N TYR A 154 -4.61 -7.58 -26.32
CA TYR A 154 -5.42 -7.91 -27.49
C TYR A 154 -6.88 -7.52 -27.20
N PRO A 155 -7.45 -6.52 -27.90
CA PRO A 155 -8.82 -6.04 -27.67
C PRO A 155 -9.89 -7.14 -27.72
N ALA A 156 -9.63 -8.21 -28.48
CA ALA A 156 -10.53 -9.35 -28.64
C ALA A 156 -10.80 -10.13 -27.34
N GLU A 157 -9.91 -10.07 -26.34
CA GLU A 157 -10.05 -10.84 -25.09
C GLU A 157 -10.94 -10.14 -24.03
N TYR A 158 -11.28 -8.86 -24.22
CA TYR A 158 -12.07 -8.08 -23.27
C TYR A 158 -13.57 -8.06 -23.61
N GLY A 159 -13.92 -8.19 -24.90
CA GLY A 159 -15.31 -8.13 -25.38
C GLY A 159 -16.20 -9.34 -25.07
N ASP A 160 -15.67 -10.40 -24.45
CA ASP A 160 -16.39 -11.65 -24.22
C ASP A 160 -16.72 -11.92 -22.74
N ARG A 161 -16.29 -11.05 -21.83
CA ARG A 161 -16.59 -11.19 -20.38
C ARG A 161 -17.83 -10.43 -19.90
N ASP A 162 -18.40 -9.54 -20.71
CA ASP A 162 -19.65 -8.83 -20.41
C ASP A 162 -20.90 -9.55 -20.99
N ARG A 163 -20.78 -10.84 -21.29
CA ARG A 163 -21.90 -11.71 -21.75
C ARG A 163 -22.24 -12.88 -20.81
N GLN A 164 -21.93 -12.77 -19.52
CA GLN A 164 -22.45 -13.66 -18.47
C GLN A 164 -22.86 -12.91 -17.21
#